data_AF-A0A7V7DR38-F1
#
_entry.id   AF-A0A7V7DR38-F1
#
_cell.length_a   1.000
_cell.length_b   1.000
_cell.length_c   1.000
_cell.angle_alpha   90.00
_cell.angle_beta   90.00
_cell.angle_gamma   90.00
#
_symmetry.space_group_name_H-M   'P 1'
#
loop_
_entity.id
_entity.type
_entity.pdbx_description
1 polymer ?
#
loop_
_entity_poly.entity_id
_entity_poly.type
_entity_poly.pdbx_seq_one_letter_code
_entity_poly.pdbx_strand_id
1 'polypeptide(L)' 'MCLEEAASIDDLAILAKRRLPKFAFDFLDGGAGDEAGCRRNRASLQTILLKPHYGLGLDP' A
#
# COMPACT_ATOMS: atom_id res chain seq x y z
N MET A 1 17.88 1.25 -2.81
CA MET A 1 16.68 0.83 -2.08
C MET A 1 16.88 -0.57 -1.54
N CYS A 2 17.34 -0.64 -0.30
CA CYS A 2 17.27 -1.83 0.53
C CYS A 2 15.98 -1.82 1.35
N LEU A 3 15.74 -2.90 2.10
CA LEU A 3 14.53 -3.04 2.92
C LEU A 3 14.45 -1.94 4.00
N GLU A 4 15.60 -1.54 4.56
CA GLU A 4 15.66 -0.50 5.60
C GLU A 4 15.34 0.91 5.06
N GLU A 5 15.42 1.12 3.75
CA GLU A 5 15.19 2.42 3.08
C GLU A 5 13.74 2.59 2.59
N ALA A 6 12.88 1.58 2.71
CA ALA A 6 11.52 1.66 2.21
C ALA A 6 10.67 2.61 3.07
N ALA A 7 10.19 3.70 2.48
CA ALA A 7 9.39 4.71 3.17
C ALA A 7 7.88 4.44 3.06
N SER A 8 7.48 3.57 2.15
CA SER A 8 6.08 3.26 1.85
C SER A 8 5.87 1.78 1.53
N ILE A 9 4.60 1.36 1.56
CA ILE A 9 4.20 0.02 1.11
C ILE A 9 4.50 -0.18 -0.39
N ASP A 10 4.45 0.89 -1.20
CA ASP A 10 4.77 0.81 -2.63
C ASP A 10 6.26 0.51 -2.87
N ASP A 11 7.15 1.06 -2.04
CA ASP A 11 8.58 0.72 -2.06
C ASP A 11 8.81 -0.76 -1.74
N LEU A 12 8.09 -1.28 -0.74
CA LEU A 12 8.13 -2.70 -0.39
C LEU A 12 7.64 -3.59 -1.53
N ALA A 13 6.59 -3.18 -2.26
CA ALA A 13 6.08 -3.89 -3.42
C ALA A 13 7.13 -3.96 -4.56
N ILE A 14 7.85 -2.86 -4.81
CA ILE A 14 8.95 -2.82 -5.79
C ILE A 14 10.07 -3.78 -5.38
N LEU A 15 10.46 -3.79 -4.10
CA LEU A 15 11.49 -4.70 -3.59
C LEU A 15 11.05 -6.17 -3.68
N ALA A 16 9.79 -6.47 -3.37
CA ALA A 16 9.22 -7.81 -3.47
C ALA A 16 9.20 -8.30 -4.93
N LYS A 17 8.81 -7.45 -5.88
CA LYS A 17 8.81 -7.77 -7.32
C LYS A 17 10.18 -8.16 -7.87
N ARG A 18 11.25 -7.60 -7.30
CA ARG A 18 12.64 -7.92 -7.69
C ARG A 18 13.14 -9.22 -7.09
N ARG A 19 12.56 -9.68 -5.98
CA ARG A 19 13.02 -10.84 -5.20
C ARG A 19 12.21 -12.11 -5.47
N LEU A 20 10.90 -11.97 -5.73
CA LEU A 20 10.00 -13.10 -5.92
C LEU A 20 9.98 -13.59 -7.38
N PRO A 21 9.81 -14.91 -7.61
CA PRO A 21 9.43 -15.41 -8.93
C PRO A 21 8.13 -14.76 -9.41
N LYS A 22 8.01 -14.54 -10.73
CA LYS A 22 6.86 -13.84 -11.33
C LYS A 22 5.51 -14.40 -10.89
N PHE A 23 5.33 -15.74 -10.93
CA PHE A 23 4.04 -16.35 -10.57
C PHE A 23 3.65 -16.07 -9.10
N ALA A 24 4.62 -16.07 -8.19
CA ALA A 24 4.38 -15.87 -6.76
C ALA A 24 4.06 -14.39 -6.48
N PHE A 25 4.76 -13.48 -7.16
CA PHE A 25 4.44 -12.05 -7.09
C PHE A 25 3.05 -11.76 -7.63
N ASP A 26 2.73 -12.26 -8.84
CA ASP A 26 1.43 -12.03 -9.49
C ASP A 26 0.27 -12.60 -8.65
N PHE A 27 0.47 -13.72 -7.94
CA PHE A 27 -0.52 -14.27 -7.02
C PHE A 27 -0.78 -13.38 -5.80
N LEU A 28 0.25 -12.72 -5.27
CA LEU A 28 0.15 -11.85 -4.10
C LEU A 28 -0.36 -10.45 -4.44
N ASP A 29 0.07 -9.89 -5.57
CA ASP A 29 -0.29 -8.53 -6.01
C ASP A 29 -1.66 -8.48 -6.72
N GLY A 30 -2.04 -9.59 -7.36
CA GLY A 30 -3.22 -9.67 -8.21
C GLY A 30 -4.56 -9.57 -7.48
N GLY A 31 -5.54 -8.96 -8.14
CA GLY A 31 -6.94 -8.92 -7.70
C GLY A 31 -7.84 -9.93 -8.41
N ALA A 32 -9.10 -10.03 -7.97
CA ALA A 32 -10.10 -10.85 -8.66
C ALA A 32 -10.51 -10.21 -10.01
N GLY A 33 -10.64 -11.05 -11.05
CA GLY A 33 -11.12 -10.62 -12.36
C GLY A 33 -10.23 -9.55 -13.00
N ASP A 34 -10.81 -8.40 -13.32
CA ASP A 34 -10.13 -7.24 -13.92
C ASP A 34 -9.55 -6.27 -12.86
N GLU A 35 -9.50 -6.67 -11.60
CA GLU A 35 -9.03 -5.89 -10.45
C GLU A 35 -9.83 -4.62 -10.14
N ALA A 36 -11.05 -4.48 -10.67
CA ALA A 36 -11.90 -3.32 -10.40
C ALA A 36 -12.15 -3.11 -8.90
N GLY A 37 -12.24 -4.20 -8.14
CA GLY A 37 -12.38 -4.16 -6.68
C GLY A 37 -11.19 -3.47 -5.98
N CYS A 38 -9.96 -3.83 -6.35
CA CYS A 38 -8.75 -3.24 -5.79
C CYS A 38 -8.66 -1.74 -6.10
N ARG A 39 -8.96 -1.35 -7.35
CA ARG A 39 -9.01 0.07 -7.76
C ARG A 39 -10.07 0.85 -7.01
N ARG A 40 -11.29 0.30 -6.90
CA ARG A 40 -12.40 0.92 -6.15
C ARG A 40 -12.03 1.13 -4.69
N ASN A 41 -11.46 0.11 -4.02
CA ASN A 41 -11.08 0.20 -2.61
C ASN A 41 -10.03 1.29 -2.36
N ARG A 42 -8.97 1.35 -3.20
CA ARG A 42 -7.97 2.43 -3.13
C ARG A 42 -8.59 3.81 -3.35
N ALA A 43 -9.44 3.94 -4.36
CA ALA A 43 -10.12 5.20 -4.65
C ALA A 43 -11.01 5.66 -3.49
N SER A 44 -11.74 4.74 -2.84
CA SER A 44 -12.59 5.07 -1.69
C SER A 44 -11.80 5.69 -0.54
N LEU A 45 -10.59 5.20 -0.24
CA LEU A 45 -9.74 5.81 0.80
C LEU A 45 -9.36 7.25 0.47
N GLN A 46 -9.09 7.56 -0.81
CA GLN A 46 -8.74 8.92 -1.24
C GLN A 46 -9.91 9.91 -1.11
N THR A 47 -11.15 9.41 -1.05
CA THR A 47 -12.32 10.27 -0.83
C THR A 47 -12.55 10.65 0.65
N ILE A 48 -11.84 10.00 1.57
CA ILE A 48 -11.97 10.27 3.01
C ILE A 48 -10.88 11.27 3.42
N LEU A 49 -11.31 12.39 3.99
CA LEU A 49 -10.41 13.39 4.57
C LEU A 49 -10.32 13.22 6.09
N LEU A 50 -9.11 13.32 6.62
CA LEU A 50 -8.88 13.38 8.05
C LEU A 50 -9.17 14.79 8.57
N LYS A 51 -9.87 14.90 9.69
CA LYS A 51 -10.02 16.15 10.44
C LYS A 51 -9.01 16.13 11.60
N PRO A 52 -7.82 16.74 11.44
CA PRO A 52 -6.83 16.76 12.51
C PRO A 52 -7.37 17.55 13.71
N HIS A 53 -7.19 17.00 14.91
CA HIS A 53 -7.48 17.68 16.17
C HIS A 53 -6.15 18.11 16.80
N TYR A 54 -5.97 19.41 16.99
CA TYR A 54 -4.72 19.98 17.49
C TYR A 54 -4.79 20.23 19.00
N GLY A 55 -3.65 20.17 19.68
CA GLY A 55 -3.53 20.55 21.09
C GLY A 55 -4.15 19.59 22.09
N LEU A 56 -4.66 18.44 21.64
CA LEU A 56 -4.87 17.29 22.50
C LEU A 56 -3.48 16.70 22.74
N GLY A 57 -3.03 16.68 24.00
CA GLY A 57 -1.76 16.06 24.37
C GLY A 57 -1.74 14.63 23.89
N LEU A 58 -1.06 14.39 22.76
CA LEU A 58 -0.63 13.07 22.37
C LEU A 58 0.51 12.76 23.32
N ASP A 59 0.36 11.71 24.14
CA ASP A 59 1.39 11.30 25.07
C ASP A 59 2.74 11.18 24.31
N PRO A 60 3.82 11.76 24.85
CA PRO A 60 5.11 11.85 24.18
C PRO A 60 5.77 10.49 23.95
#